data_AF-A0A931UET7-F1
#
_entry.id   AF-A0A931UET7-F1
#
_cell.length_a   1.000
_cell.length_b   1.000
_cell.length_c   1.000
_cell.angle_alpha   90.00
_cell.angle_beta   90.00
_cell.angle_gamma   90.00
#
_symmetry.space_group_name_H-M   'P 1'
#
loop_
_entity.id
_entity.type
_entity.pdbx_description
1 polymer ?
#
loop_
_entity_poly.entity_id
_entity_poly.type
_entity_poly.pdbx_seq_one_letter_code
_entity_poly.pdbx_strand_id
1 'polypeptide(L)' 'MEQLWWDASLWVALALISSLISLRIGISVALVELIVGIAAGNTFRPHVTEWVNFLASFGAIVLTFLAG' A
#
# COMPACT_ATOMS: atom_id res chain seq x y z
N MET A 1 -18.46 4.24 -10.74
CA MET A 1 -17.25 4.03 -11.56
C MET A 1 -16.17 5.07 -11.26
N GLU A 2 -16.47 6.37 -11.25
CA GLU A 2 -15.45 7.42 -10.99
C GLU A 2 -14.74 7.27 -9.64
N GLN A 3 -15.49 7.03 -8.56
CA GLN A 3 -14.90 6.84 -7.22
C GLN A 3 -13.93 5.65 -7.15
N LEU A 4 -14.21 4.56 -7.89
CA LEU A 4 -13.32 3.39 -7.94
C LEU A 4 -11.95 3.76 -8.53
N TRP A 5 -11.95 4.53 -9.62
CA TRP A 5 -10.72 4.98 -10.27
C TRP A 5 -9.92 5.94 -9.37
N TRP A 6 -10.62 6.81 -8.64
CA TRP A 6 -9.99 7.68 -7.65
C TRP A 6 -9.32 6.87 -6.54
N ASP A 7 -10.05 5.93 -5.92
CA ASP A 7 -9.50 5.09 -4.85
C ASP A 7 -8.30 4.27 -5.35
N ALA A 8 -8.42 3.64 -6.52
CA ALA A 8 -7.34 2.86 -7.11
C ALA A 8 -6.10 3.71 -7.40
N SER A 9 -6.29 4.91 -7.97
CA SER A 9 -5.18 5.84 -8.25
C SER A 9 -4.46 6.27 -6.97
N LEU A 10 -5.20 6.47 -5.86
CA LEU A 10 -4.64 6.86 -4.58
C LEU A 10 -3.76 5.73 -4.00
N TRP A 11 -4.26 4.50 -3.96
CA TRP A 11 -3.51 3.35 -3.45
C TRP A 11 -2.24 3.08 -4.27
N VAL A 12 -2.34 3.13 -5.60
CA VAL A 12 -1.19 2.96 -6.50
C VAL A 12 -0.18 4.11 -6.33
N ALA A 13 -0.64 5.36 -6.20
CA ALA A 13 0.24 6.50 -5.97
C ALA A 13 1.01 6.38 -4.65
N LEU A 14 0.36 5.94 -3.57
CA LEU A 14 1.02 5.71 -2.28
C LEU A 14 2.09 4.61 -2.37
N ALA A 15 1.79 3.48 -3.02
CA ALA A 15 2.75 2.42 -3.24
C ALA A 15 3.94 2.88 -4.12
N LEU A 16 3.67 3.64 -5.18
CA LEU A 16 4.70 4.20 -6.05
C LEU A 16 5.61 5.19 -5.30
N ILE A 17 5.03 6.13 -4.54
CA ILE A 17 5.79 7.08 -3.72
C ILE A 17 6.68 6.33 -2.72
N SER A 18 6.12 5.31 -2.06
CA SER A 18 6.89 4.47 -1.14
C SER A 18 8.09 3.80 -1.82
N SER A 19 7.88 3.21 -3.01
CA SER A 19 8.93 2.59 -3.80
C SER A 19 10.02 3.58 -4.24
N LEU A 20 9.64 4.81 -4.61
CA LEU A 20 10.61 5.86 -4.93
C LEU A 20 11.42 6.28 -3.70
N ILE A 21 10.80 6.37 -2.53
CA ILE A 21 11.47 6.70 -1.27
C ILE A 21 12.44 5.59 -0.86
N SER A 22 12.03 4.32 -0.98
CA SER A 22 12.87 3.18 -0.60
C SER A 22 14.14 3.10 -1.46
N LEU A 23 14.04 3.38 -2.76
CA LEU A 23 15.19 3.46 -3.67
C LEU A 23 16.18 4.57 -3.31
N ARG A 24 15.69 5.70 -2.77
CA ARG A 24 16.54 6.83 -2.36
C ARG A 24 17.27 6.58 -1.06
N ILE A 25 16.63 5.90 -0.11
CA ILE A 25 17.17 5.67 1.24
C ILE A 25 17.94 4.34 1.34
N GLY A 26 17.69 3.39 0.45
CA GLY A 26 18.37 2.08 0.44
C GLY A 26 17.83 1.11 1.50
N ILE A 27 16.56 1.24 1.88
CA ILE A 27 15.87 0.34 2.83
C ILE A 27 14.83 -0.50 2.12
N SER A 28 14.37 -1.58 2.76
CA SER A 28 13.36 -2.48 2.21
C SER A 28 12.09 -1.73 1.79
N VAL A 29 11.64 -1.95 0.55
CA VAL A 29 10.42 -1.35 -0.01
C VAL A 29 9.21 -1.61 0.90
N ALA A 30 9.06 -2.84 1.40
CA ALA A 30 7.94 -3.23 2.25
C ALA A 30 7.91 -2.45 3.58
N LEU A 31 9.09 -2.13 4.15
CA LEU A 31 9.16 -1.32 5.37
C LEU A 31 8.68 0.11 5.11
N VAL A 32 9.08 0.69 3.98
CA VAL A 32 8.64 2.04 3.58
C VAL A 32 7.16 2.05 3.27
N GLU A 33 6.62 1.01 2.64
CA GLU A 33 5.19 0.91 2.32
C GLU A 33 4.35 0.88 3.60
N LEU A 34 4.82 0.20 4.63
CA LEU A 34 4.17 0.18 5.94
C LEU A 34 4.19 1.56 6.60
N ILE A 35 5.32 2.28 6.57
CA ILE A 35 5.42 3.64 7.15
C ILE A 35 4.52 4.63 6.40
N VAL A 36 4.56 4.62 5.06
CA VAL A 36 3.71 5.49 4.22
C VAL A 36 2.24 5.15 4.41
N GLY A 37 1.89 3.86 4.50
CA GLY A 37 0.54 3.40 4.79
C GLY A 37 0.03 3.87 6.15
N ILE A 38 0.86 3.78 7.20
CA ILE A 38 0.54 4.32 8.54
C ILE A 38 0.31 5.83 8.47
N ALA A 39 1.20 6.57 7.79
CA ALA A 39 1.06 8.02 7.64
C ALA A 39 -0.24 8.39 6.91
N ALA A 40 -0.50 7.77 5.75
CA ALA A 40 -1.72 7.97 4.96
C ALA A 40 -2.99 7.63 5.76
N GLY A 41 -2.98 6.51 6.48
CA GLY A 41 -4.06 6.06 7.35
C GLY A 41 -4.38 7.06 8.46
N ASN A 42 -3.38 7.75 9.00
CA ASN A 42 -3.59 8.73 10.07
C ASN A 42 -3.94 10.13 9.57
N THR A 43 -3.39 10.57 8.42
CA THR A 43 -3.57 11.94 7.94
C THR A 43 -4.89 12.15 7.20
N PHE A 44 -5.20 11.30 6.22
CA PHE A 44 -6.36 11.48 5.33
C PHE A 44 -7.31 10.29 5.29
N ARG A 45 -7.00 9.20 6.00
CA ARG A 45 -7.91 8.05 6.24
C ARG A 45 -8.58 7.55 4.94
N PRO A 46 -7.80 7.07 3.97
CA PRO A 46 -8.34 6.57 2.72
C PRO A 46 -9.42 5.51 2.96
N HIS A 47 -10.48 5.55 2.15
CA HIS A 47 -11.58 4.61 2.27
C HIS A 47 -11.11 3.19 1.93
N VAL A 48 -11.29 2.27 2.88
CA VAL A 48 -10.92 0.87 2.71
C VAL A 48 -12.12 0.12 2.13
N THR A 49 -12.08 -0.10 0.83
CA THR A 49 -13.10 -0.86 0.10
C THR A 49 -12.85 -2.36 0.18
N GLU A 50 -13.84 -3.17 -0.18
CA GLU A 50 -13.72 -4.63 -0.18
C GLU A 50 -12.58 -5.16 -1.07
N TRP A 51 -12.35 -4.54 -2.24
CA TRP A 51 -11.26 -4.94 -3.14
C TRP A 51 -9.88 -4.67 -2.53
N VAL A 52 -9.72 -3.59 -1.75
CA VAL A 52 -8.48 -3.29 -1.02
C VAL A 52 -8.25 -4.31 0.09
N ASN A 53 -9.29 -4.65 0.86
CA ASN A 53 -9.21 -5.68 1.89
C ASN A 53 -8.85 -7.06 1.30
N PHE A 54 -9.41 -7.40 0.14
CA PHE A 54 -9.04 -8.60 -0.59
C PHE A 54 -7.55 -8.60 -0.99
N LEU A 55 -7.06 -7.52 -1.61
CA LEU A 55 -5.64 -7.40 -2.00
C LEU A 55 -4.70 -7.45 -0.80
N ALA A 56 -5.04 -6.78 0.30
CA ALA A 56 -4.25 -6.80 1.53
C ALA A 56 -4.16 -8.22 2.12
N SER A 57 -5.29 -8.93 2.16
CA SER A 57 -5.34 -10.30 2.70
C SER A 57 -4.60 -11.29 1.80
N PHE A 58 -4.80 -11.19 0.48
CA PHE A 58 -4.10 -12.01 -0.49
C PHE A 58 -2.59 -11.77 -0.45
N GLY A 59 -2.17 -10.50 -0.45
CA GLY A 59 -0.77 -10.12 -0.33
C GLY A 59 -0.13 -10.62 0.95
N ALA A 60 -0.82 -10.54 2.09
CA ALA A 60 -0.34 -11.07 3.36
C ALA A 60 -0.09 -12.58 3.30
N ILE A 61 -1.01 -13.36 2.71
CA ILE A 61 -0.84 -14.81 2.52
C ILE A 61 0.34 -15.11 1.60
N VAL A 62 0.47 -14.38 0.49
CA VAL A 62 1.59 -14.58 -0.45
C VAL A 62 2.92 -14.27 0.22
N LEU A 63 3.01 -13.18 0.99
CA LEU A 63 4.23 -12.78 1.69
C LEU A 63 4.63 -13.79 2.77
N THR A 64 3.68 -14.31 3.56
CA THR A 64 3.99 -15.33 4.57
C THR A 64 4.37 -16.66 3.94
N PHE A 65 3.75 -17.03 2.83
CA PHE A 65 4.14 -18.21 2.06
C PHE A 65 5.56 -18.09 1.48
N LEU A 66 5.92 -16.93 0.93
CA LEU A 66 7.26 -16.69 0.40
C LEU A 66 8.35 -16.59 1.48
N ALA A 67 7.96 -16.29 2.72
CA ALA A 67 8.87 -16.20 3.86
C ALA A 67 9.14 -17.56 4.54
N GLY A 68 8.33 -18.58 4.29
CA GLY A 68 8.47 -19.94 4.83
C GLY A 68 9.23 -20.86 3.88
#